data_AF-A0A2B4SGH5-F1
#
_entry.id   AF-A0A2B4SGH5-F1
#
_cell.length_a   1.000
_cell.length_b   1.000
_cell.length_c   1.000
_cell.angle_alpha   90.00
_cell.angle_beta   90.00
_cell.angle_gamma   90.00
#
_symmetry.space_group_name_H-M   'P 1'
#
loop_
_entity.id
_entity.type
_entity.pdbx_description
1 polymer ?
#
loop_
_entity_poly.entity_id
_entity_poly.type
_entity_poly.pdbx_seq_one_letter_code
_entity_poly.pdbx_strand_id
1 'polypeptide(L)'
;MSQSDGQSDRLLDNQSVVCFTLISAKLTNKTTILCMSAADLERATKLSSFDVSVLLKAVALSLPCPPMRTALSLYRDSQGHRLSLGCQILDGFLRGGILSEGITEITGVSSSGKTQVCLQLCLSVQLPHEQGGLEGAPKDDHIVITSNYEEGAVYISTEDVFPSKRLHQLIQSFTKSQAVHLVSCKWNLSYNVFIEHAADVDDLQNIITHRLPLLLHRRAIKLVIIDSITALFRVEYSLGEMSKRAKVLRCFGAQLHKLSHLYSFPVVCVNQSPLQPLFGGEESVLCDETKQWLQSRPSPLTLMKRVCMDIKKSGAEDMKELDSQDS
;
A
#
# COMPACT_ATOMS: atom_id res chain seq x y z
N MET A 1 38.23 32.04 16.35
CA MET A 1 37.14 31.28 15.69
C MET A 1 37.70 30.02 15.01
N SER A 2 38.43 29.20 15.76
CA SER A 2 39.26 28.11 15.22
C SER A 2 39.12 26.85 16.09
N GLN A 3 37.92 26.28 16.14
CA GLN A 3 37.65 25.03 16.85
C GLN A 3 36.91 23.97 15.99
N SER A 4 36.61 24.25 14.72
CA SER A 4 35.87 23.31 13.85
C SER A 4 36.74 22.28 13.12
N ASP A 5 38.02 22.57 12.87
CA ASP A 5 38.79 21.81 11.87
C ASP A 5 39.47 20.56 12.45
N GLY A 6 39.72 20.50 13.77
CA GLY A 6 40.36 19.36 14.43
C GLY A 6 39.43 18.17 14.76
N GLN A 7 38.12 18.29 14.52
CA GLN A 7 37.14 17.24 14.82
C GLN A 7 36.74 16.42 13.59
N SER A 8 36.82 16.99 12.39
CA SER A 8 36.65 16.29 11.11
C SER A 8 37.71 15.21 10.88
N ASP A 9 38.93 15.41 11.38
CA ASP A 9 40.05 14.48 11.20
C ASP A 9 39.92 13.19 12.04
N ARG A 10 39.19 13.20 13.16
CA ARG A 10 39.00 12.01 14.01
C ARG A 10 38.15 10.91 13.35
N LEU A 11 37.34 11.26 12.36
CA LEU A 11 36.56 10.26 11.61
C LEU A 11 37.35 9.59 10.50
N LEU A 12 38.37 10.24 9.94
CA LEU A 12 39.26 9.59 8.97
C LEU A 12 40.03 8.43 9.61
N ASP A 13 40.44 8.59 10.88
CA ASP A 13 41.11 7.54 11.66
C ASP A 13 40.17 6.40 12.11
N ASN A 14 38.85 6.63 12.19
CA ASN A 14 37.87 5.66 12.70
C ASN A 14 36.90 5.10 11.64
N GLN A 15 37.11 5.37 10.35
CA GLN A 15 36.22 4.91 9.28
C GLN A 15 36.03 3.39 9.27
N SER A 16 37.08 2.64 9.58
CA SER A 16 37.08 1.17 9.65
C SER A 16 36.21 0.66 10.80
N VAL A 17 36.23 1.31 11.97
CA VAL A 17 35.39 0.94 13.13
C VAL A 17 33.92 1.28 12.88
N VAL A 18 33.64 2.45 12.28
CA VAL A 18 32.28 2.88 11.93
C VAL A 18 31.69 1.98 10.84
N CYS A 19 32.46 1.63 9.80
CA CYS A 19 31.99 0.70 8.77
C CYS A 19 31.75 -0.70 9.34
N PHE A 20 32.65 -1.20 10.19
CA PHE A 20 32.50 -2.51 10.82
C PHE A 20 31.24 -2.58 11.71
N THR A 21 31.00 -1.55 12.53
CA THR A 21 29.82 -1.47 13.39
C THR A 21 28.52 -1.40 12.57
N LEU A 22 28.49 -0.63 11.48
CA LEU A 22 27.35 -0.59 10.56
C LEU A 22 27.05 -1.94 9.90
N ILE A 23 28.08 -2.64 9.42
CA ILE A 23 27.94 -3.97 8.83
C ILE A 23 27.43 -4.97 9.89
N SER A 24 27.97 -4.91 11.12
CA SER A 24 27.52 -5.76 12.23
C SER A 24 26.06 -5.50 12.62
N ALA A 25 25.59 -4.26 12.46
CA ALA A 25 24.21 -3.85 12.66
C ALA A 25 23.29 -4.11 11.45
N LYS A 26 23.80 -4.76 10.39
CA LYS A 26 23.09 -5.00 9.11
C LYS A 26 22.62 -3.73 8.40
N LEU A 27 23.29 -2.59 8.64
CA LEU A 27 23.00 -1.29 8.03
C LEU A 27 23.92 -1.07 6.83
N THR A 28 23.59 -1.71 5.71
CA THR A 28 24.38 -1.63 4.46
C THR A 28 23.89 -0.56 3.49
N ASN A 29 22.66 -0.07 3.66
CA ASN A 29 22.06 0.89 2.75
C ASN A 29 22.07 2.32 3.32
N LYS A 30 22.68 3.26 2.59
CA LYS A 30 22.76 4.68 2.93
C LYS A 30 21.39 5.31 3.18
N THR A 31 20.36 4.94 2.41
CA THR A 31 19.00 5.47 2.60
C THR A 31 18.39 4.97 3.90
N THR A 32 18.64 3.71 4.27
CA THR A 32 18.20 3.17 5.56
C THR A 32 18.82 3.92 6.72
N ILE A 33 20.11 4.29 6.64
CA ILE A 33 20.80 5.07 7.67
C ILE A 33 20.15 6.45 7.84
N LEU A 34 19.80 7.15 6.75
CA LEU A 34 19.11 8.45 6.82
C LEU A 34 17.67 8.36 7.34
N CYS A 35 16.98 7.26 7.09
CA CYS A 35 15.59 7.08 7.53
C CYS A 35 15.47 6.68 9.02
N MET A 36 16.57 6.36 9.69
CA MET A 36 16.59 6.04 11.12
C MET A 36 16.75 7.30 11.97
N SER A 37 16.14 7.32 13.15
CA SER A 37 16.39 8.41 14.11
C SER A 37 17.81 8.30 14.68
N ALA A 38 18.41 9.43 15.08
CA ALA A 38 19.72 9.44 15.70
C ALA A 38 19.78 8.50 16.92
N ALA A 39 18.74 8.49 17.76
CA ALA A 39 18.64 7.60 18.91
C ALA A 39 18.53 6.11 18.56
N ASP A 40 17.87 5.77 17.43
CA ASP A 40 17.83 4.39 16.95
C ASP A 40 19.19 3.95 16.41
N LEU A 41 19.91 4.85 15.74
CA LEU A 41 21.24 4.59 15.21
C LEU A 41 22.25 4.38 16.34
N GLU A 42 22.20 5.22 17.39
CA GLU A 42 23.01 5.06 18.61
C GLU A 42 22.75 3.70 19.27
N ARG A 43 21.48 3.30 19.41
CA ARG A 43 21.12 1.99 19.97
C ARG A 43 21.60 0.81 19.12
N ALA A 44 21.48 0.92 17.79
CA ALA A 44 21.83 -0.15 16.87
C ALA A 44 23.36 -0.31 16.71
N THR A 45 24.09 0.80 16.69
CA THR A 45 25.54 0.81 16.38
C THR A 45 26.43 0.96 17.62
N LYS A 46 25.86 1.36 18.76
CA LYS A 46 26.55 1.72 20.01
C LYS A 46 27.59 2.84 19.83
N LEU A 47 27.44 3.65 18.78
CA LEU A 47 28.26 4.82 18.53
C LEU A 47 27.86 5.98 19.44
N SER A 48 28.76 6.94 19.64
CA SER A 48 28.45 8.16 20.38
C SER A 48 27.49 9.06 19.60
N SER A 49 26.74 9.91 20.28
CA SER A 49 25.84 10.89 19.63
C SER A 49 26.58 11.81 18.66
N PHE A 50 27.85 12.12 18.96
CA PHE A 50 28.72 12.87 18.07
C PHE A 50 29.01 12.09 16.78
N ASP A 51 29.46 10.83 16.88
CA ASP A 51 29.79 10.01 15.71
C ASP A 51 28.56 9.77 14.83
N VAL A 52 27.39 9.55 15.46
CA VAL A 52 26.11 9.41 14.74
C VAL A 52 25.75 10.69 13.99
N SER A 53 25.94 11.87 14.59
CA SER A 53 25.67 13.15 13.91
C SER A 53 26.58 13.36 12.69
N VAL A 54 27.86 13.00 12.80
CA VAL A 54 28.80 13.15 11.69
C VAL A 54 28.54 12.12 10.61
N LEU A 55 28.22 10.88 10.98
CA LEU A 55 27.80 9.84 10.05
C LEU A 55 26.58 10.27 9.24
N LEU A 56 25.53 10.78 9.90
CA LEU A 56 24.32 11.25 9.21
C LEU A 56 24.64 12.39 8.24
N LYS A 57 25.51 13.34 8.63
CA LYS A 57 25.94 14.44 7.76
C LYS A 57 26.74 13.94 6.55
N ALA A 58 27.67 13.01 6.76
CA ALA A 58 28.46 12.42 5.69
C ALA A 58 27.59 11.61 4.71
N VAL A 59 26.63 10.83 5.22
CA VAL A 59 25.70 10.06 4.39
C VAL A 59 24.79 11.00 3.60
N ALA A 60 24.25 12.05 4.22
CA ALA A 60 23.42 13.06 3.57
C ALA A 60 24.15 13.77 2.42
N LEU A 61 25.41 14.15 2.63
CA LEU A 61 26.24 14.78 1.59
C LEU A 61 26.62 13.80 0.46
N SER A 62 26.69 12.50 0.75
CA SER A 62 27.05 11.48 -0.24
C SER A 62 25.88 11.05 -1.12
N LEU A 63 24.65 11.42 -0.78
CA LEU A 63 23.46 11.08 -1.54
C LEU A 63 23.07 12.24 -2.45
N PRO A 64 22.60 11.96 -3.68
CA PRO A 64 22.08 13.01 -4.55
C PRO A 64 20.94 13.73 -3.83
N CYS A 65 21.07 15.04 -3.64
CA CYS A 65 19.96 15.84 -3.15
C CYS A 65 18.89 15.85 -4.27
N PRO A 66 17.69 15.28 -4.04
CA PRO A 66 16.65 15.38 -5.04
C PRO A 66 16.37 16.87 -5.31
N PRO A 67 16.24 17.28 -6.57
CA PRO A 67 16.04 18.69 -6.90
C PRO A 67 14.78 19.21 -6.20
N MET A 68 14.82 20.45 -5.70
CA MET A 68 13.59 21.08 -5.19
C MET A 68 12.56 21.14 -6.31
N ARG A 69 11.40 20.54 -6.05
CA ARG A 69 10.31 20.43 -7.02
C ARG A 69 9.29 21.53 -6.75
N THR A 70 8.83 22.19 -7.81
CA THR A 70 7.72 23.15 -7.69
C THR A 70 6.42 22.41 -7.41
N ALA A 71 5.48 23.04 -6.70
CA ALA A 71 4.15 22.47 -6.46
C ALA A 71 3.44 22.08 -7.78
N LEU A 72 3.66 22.85 -8.86
CA LEU A 72 3.13 22.54 -10.19
C LEU A 72 3.71 21.24 -10.77
N SER A 73 5.01 20.99 -10.58
CA SER A 73 5.62 19.74 -11.05
C SER A 73 5.06 18.52 -10.30
N LEU A 74 4.86 18.64 -8.99
CA LEU A 74 4.23 17.58 -8.18
C LEU A 74 2.76 17.36 -8.57
N TYR A 75 2.02 18.43 -8.88
CA TYR A 75 0.65 18.31 -9.33
C TYR A 75 0.55 17.54 -10.65
N ARG A 76 1.44 17.80 -11.61
CA ARG A 76 1.49 17.09 -12.90
C ARG A 76 1.80 15.61 -12.71
N ASP A 77 2.75 15.27 -11.85
CA ASP A 77 3.05 13.87 -11.52
C ASP A 77 1.87 13.19 -10.79
N SER A 78 1.15 13.92 -9.94
CA SER A 78 -0.01 13.39 -9.20
C SER A 78 -1.24 13.12 -10.08
N GLN A 79 -1.24 13.60 -11.33
CA GLN A 79 -2.19 13.17 -12.37
C GLN A 79 -1.87 11.77 -12.91
N GLY A 80 -0.87 11.11 -12.31
CA GLY A 80 -0.42 9.77 -12.66
C GLY A 80 -1.53 8.72 -12.72
N HIS A 81 -1.14 7.59 -13.29
CA HIS A 81 -2.01 6.48 -13.65
C HIS A 81 -2.86 6.00 -12.47
N ARG A 82 -4.12 5.67 -12.76
CA ARG A 82 -5.07 5.18 -11.77
C ARG A 82 -5.65 3.85 -12.22
N LEU A 83 -5.77 2.94 -11.27
CA LEU A 83 -6.43 1.66 -11.45
C LEU A 83 -7.94 1.85 -11.28
N SER A 84 -8.68 1.57 -12.34
CA SER A 84 -10.15 1.59 -12.35
C SER A 84 -10.72 0.46 -11.50
N LEU A 85 -11.81 0.77 -10.80
CA LEU A 85 -12.61 -0.22 -10.07
C LEU A 85 -13.55 -1.01 -10.99
N GLY A 86 -13.57 -0.73 -12.30
CA GLY A 86 -14.52 -1.30 -13.24
C GLY A 86 -15.94 -0.73 -13.13
N CYS A 87 -16.09 0.40 -12.42
CA CYS A 87 -17.37 1.08 -12.22
C CYS A 87 -17.18 2.58 -12.36
N GLN A 88 -17.77 3.17 -13.41
CA GLN A 88 -17.63 4.59 -13.73
C GLN A 88 -18.07 5.52 -12.58
N ILE A 89 -19.08 5.12 -11.80
CA ILE A 89 -19.55 5.89 -10.65
C ILE A 89 -18.48 5.92 -9.55
N LEU A 90 -17.90 4.77 -9.21
CA LEU A 90 -16.85 4.67 -8.20
C LEU A 90 -15.56 5.35 -8.66
N ASP A 91 -15.19 5.18 -9.93
CA ASP A 91 -14.03 5.84 -10.51
C ASP A 91 -14.23 7.36 -10.51
N GLY A 92 -15.41 7.85 -10.88
CA GLY A 92 -15.76 9.27 -10.81
C GLY A 92 -15.63 9.82 -9.39
N PHE A 93 -16.15 9.10 -8.38
CA PHE A 93 -16.00 9.46 -6.98
C PHE A 93 -14.53 9.50 -6.54
N LEU A 94 -13.72 8.57 -7.05
CA LEU A 94 -12.30 8.49 -6.75
C LEU A 94 -11.42 9.34 -7.66
N ARG A 95 -12.01 10.15 -8.55
CA ARG A 95 -11.32 10.99 -9.55
C ARG A 95 -10.43 10.17 -10.50
N GLY A 96 -10.98 9.10 -11.05
CA GLY A 96 -10.34 8.20 -12.00
C GLY A 96 -9.88 6.86 -11.42
N GLY A 97 -10.19 6.55 -10.16
CA GLY A 97 -9.88 5.26 -9.53
C GLY A 97 -8.79 5.32 -8.44
N ILE A 98 -8.20 4.16 -8.15
CA ILE A 98 -7.16 3.95 -7.13
C ILE A 98 -5.81 4.46 -7.68
N LEU A 99 -5.02 5.13 -6.84
CA LEU A 99 -3.70 5.62 -7.25
C LEU A 99 -2.76 4.48 -7.58
N SER A 100 -1.90 4.64 -8.60
CA SER A 100 -0.85 3.67 -8.95
C SER A 100 0.17 3.44 -7.84
N GLU A 101 0.30 4.36 -6.88
CA GLU A 101 1.20 4.25 -5.74
C GLU A 101 0.49 4.66 -4.45
N GLY A 102 0.94 4.08 -3.33
CA GLY A 102 0.40 4.30 -2.01
C GLY A 102 -0.52 3.20 -1.53
N ILE A 103 -1.12 3.44 -0.37
CA ILE A 103 -2.00 2.49 0.32
C ILE A 103 -3.42 3.05 0.29
N THR A 104 -4.36 2.26 -0.24
CA THR A 104 -5.78 2.56 -0.22
C THR A 104 -6.49 1.61 0.74
N GLU A 105 -7.27 2.16 1.67
CA GLU A 105 -8.08 1.38 2.60
C GLU A 105 -9.52 1.29 2.06
N ILE A 106 -10.05 0.08 1.95
CA ILE A 106 -11.47 -0.17 1.72
C ILE A 106 -12.08 -0.63 3.03
N THR A 107 -12.96 0.19 3.61
CA THR A 107 -13.63 -0.10 4.89
C THR A 107 -15.14 -0.17 4.72
N GLY A 108 -15.84 -0.88 5.61
CA GLY A 108 -17.30 -0.97 5.60
C GLY A 108 -17.82 -2.21 6.34
N VAL A 109 -19.13 -2.26 6.56
CA VAL A 109 -19.80 -3.36 7.25
C VAL A 109 -19.62 -4.72 6.55
N SER A 110 -19.78 -5.82 7.27
CA SER A 110 -19.75 -7.15 6.64
C SER A 110 -20.77 -7.25 5.49
N SER A 111 -20.44 -8.01 4.46
CA SER A 111 -21.26 -8.17 3.25
C SER A 111 -21.50 -6.90 2.42
N SER A 112 -20.74 -5.81 2.63
CA SER A 112 -20.83 -4.59 1.79
C SER A 112 -20.14 -4.70 0.42
N GLY A 113 -19.61 -5.87 0.05
CA GLY A 113 -18.99 -6.11 -1.26
C GLY A 113 -17.49 -5.79 -1.35
N LYS A 114 -16.79 -5.59 -0.23
CA LYS A 114 -15.34 -5.29 -0.21
C LYS A 114 -14.50 -6.33 -0.97
N THR A 115 -14.67 -7.60 -0.65
CA THR A 115 -14.02 -8.72 -1.35
C THR A 115 -14.36 -8.78 -2.84
N GLN A 116 -15.58 -8.37 -3.26
CA GLN A 116 -15.93 -8.30 -4.69
C GLN A 116 -15.12 -7.23 -5.40
N VAL A 117 -14.95 -6.05 -4.80
CA VAL A 117 -14.10 -4.98 -5.34
C VAL A 117 -12.65 -5.46 -5.44
N CYS A 118 -12.14 -6.15 -4.41
CA CYS A 118 -10.79 -6.71 -4.44
C CYS A 118 -10.58 -7.70 -5.59
N LEU A 119 -11.50 -8.66 -5.78
CA LEU A 119 -11.42 -9.61 -6.89
C LEU A 119 -11.51 -8.92 -8.26
N GLN A 120 -12.36 -7.89 -8.37
CA GLN A 120 -12.47 -7.09 -9.59
C GLN A 120 -11.15 -6.37 -9.89
N LEU A 121 -10.50 -5.78 -8.89
CA LEU A 121 -9.21 -5.10 -9.05
C LEU A 121 -8.11 -6.05 -9.51
N CYS A 122 -8.09 -7.30 -9.02
CA CYS A 122 -7.16 -8.34 -9.50
C CYS A 122 -7.30 -8.62 -11.00
N LEU A 123 -8.48 -8.38 -11.59
CA LEU A 123 -8.71 -8.52 -13.03
C LEU A 123 -8.43 -7.22 -13.77
N SER A 124 -8.93 -6.08 -13.26
CA SER A 124 -8.76 -4.76 -13.87
C SER A 124 -7.28 -4.36 -14.00
N VAL A 125 -6.41 -4.75 -13.05
CA VAL A 125 -4.99 -4.38 -13.11
C VAL A 125 -4.28 -4.95 -14.33
N GLN A 126 -4.74 -6.10 -14.82
CA GLN A 126 -4.17 -6.81 -15.96
C GLN A 126 -4.60 -6.21 -17.30
N LEU A 127 -5.38 -5.12 -17.30
CA LEU A 127 -5.80 -4.45 -18.53
C LEU A 127 -4.79 -3.40 -18.97
N PRO A 128 -4.77 -3.06 -20.28
CA PRO A 128 -4.09 -1.88 -20.77
C PRO A 128 -4.53 -0.61 -20.06
N HIS A 129 -3.62 0.35 -19.96
CA HIS A 129 -3.91 1.64 -19.34
C HIS A 129 -5.11 2.38 -19.96
N GLU A 130 -5.31 2.26 -21.27
CA GLU A 130 -6.45 2.85 -21.99
C GLU A 130 -7.82 2.33 -21.49
N GLN A 131 -7.82 1.14 -20.89
CA GLN A 131 -9.01 0.49 -20.32
C GLN A 131 -9.05 0.58 -18.78
N GLY A 132 -8.18 1.39 -18.19
CA GLY A 132 -8.14 1.64 -16.74
C GLY A 132 -7.37 0.58 -15.94
N GLY A 133 -6.58 -0.28 -16.58
CA GLY A 133 -5.62 -1.14 -15.89
C GLY A 133 -4.23 -0.52 -15.78
N LEU A 134 -3.24 -1.32 -15.42
CA LEU A 134 -1.85 -0.87 -15.27
C LEU A 134 -0.89 -1.53 -16.27
N GLU A 135 -1.42 -2.33 -17.21
CA GLU A 135 -0.66 -3.02 -18.25
C GLU A 135 0.08 -2.06 -19.16
N GLY A 136 1.41 -2.24 -19.24
CA GLY A 136 2.27 -1.51 -20.15
C GLY A 136 2.60 -0.08 -19.70
N ALA A 137 2.38 0.27 -18.43
CA ALA A 137 2.72 1.59 -17.91
C ALA A 137 4.19 1.95 -18.24
N PRO A 138 4.45 3.09 -18.91
CA PRO A 138 5.77 3.42 -19.42
C PRO A 138 6.76 3.58 -18.27
N LYS A 139 7.78 2.72 -18.25
CA LYS A 139 9.01 2.98 -17.51
C LYS A 139 9.84 3.92 -18.38
N ASP A 140 9.99 5.17 -17.96
CA ASP A 140 10.96 6.17 -18.40
C ASP A 140 11.64 5.94 -19.77
N ASP A 141 11.22 6.72 -20.77
CA ASP A 141 11.96 7.16 -21.99
C ASP A 141 12.78 6.17 -22.84
N HIS A 142 12.76 4.87 -22.59
CA HIS A 142 13.37 3.89 -23.48
C HIS A 142 12.34 2.89 -23.98
N ILE A 143 11.97 3.05 -25.25
CA ILE A 143 11.23 2.07 -26.05
C ILE A 143 11.83 0.67 -25.79
N VAL A 144 11.03 -0.19 -25.17
CA VAL A 144 11.04 -1.63 -25.40
C VAL A 144 9.59 -2.10 -25.42
N ILE A 145 9.01 -2.10 -26.62
CA ILE A 145 8.00 -3.11 -26.94
C ILE A 145 8.75 -4.44 -26.87
N THR A 146 8.39 -5.30 -25.91
CA THR A 146 8.62 -6.77 -25.80
C THR A 146 9.05 -7.16 -24.38
N SER A 147 8.10 -7.58 -23.56
CA SER A 147 8.36 -8.67 -22.63
C SER A 147 7.06 -9.42 -22.36
N ASN A 148 7.07 -10.73 -22.57
CA ASN A 148 5.96 -11.67 -22.30
C ASN A 148 5.72 -11.87 -20.79
N TYR A 149 5.90 -10.83 -19.98
CA TYR A 149 5.62 -10.86 -18.56
C TYR A 149 4.27 -10.19 -18.34
N GLU A 150 3.25 -11.04 -18.31
CA GLU A 150 1.88 -10.66 -17.99
C GLU A 150 1.86 -10.05 -16.59
N GLU A 151 1.32 -8.85 -16.49
CA GLU A 151 1.24 -8.15 -15.22
C GLU A 151 0.22 -8.81 -14.30
N GLY A 152 0.52 -8.83 -13.00
CA GLY A 152 -0.23 -9.63 -12.05
C GLY A 152 -0.61 -8.92 -10.76
N ALA A 153 -1.46 -9.58 -9.98
CA ALA A 153 -1.86 -9.15 -8.66
C ALA A 153 -1.43 -10.18 -7.62
N VAL A 154 -1.14 -9.71 -6.40
CA VAL A 154 -0.99 -10.57 -5.22
C VAL A 154 -2.20 -10.36 -4.32
N TYR A 155 -2.83 -11.45 -3.91
CA TYR A 155 -3.93 -11.46 -2.96
C TYR A 155 -3.49 -12.19 -1.69
N ILE A 156 -3.43 -11.47 -0.58
CA ILE A 156 -3.13 -12.02 0.74
C ILE A 156 -4.44 -12.14 1.50
N SER A 157 -4.89 -13.38 1.72
CA SER A 157 -6.07 -13.68 2.54
C SER A 157 -5.65 -13.94 3.99
N THR A 158 -6.36 -13.37 4.95
CA THR A 158 -6.04 -13.52 6.38
C THR A 158 -7.15 -14.16 7.21
N GLU A 159 -8.37 -14.23 6.67
CA GLU A 159 -9.56 -14.65 7.42
C GLU A 159 -10.15 -15.92 6.81
N ASP A 160 -10.55 -15.84 5.54
CA ASP A 160 -11.23 -16.92 4.83
C ASP A 160 -10.34 -17.55 3.75
N VAL A 161 -10.77 -18.74 3.29
CA VAL A 161 -10.23 -19.34 2.08
C VAL A 161 -10.50 -18.42 0.89
N PHE A 162 -9.47 -18.21 0.06
CA PHE A 162 -9.59 -17.38 -1.13
C PHE A 162 -10.79 -17.81 -2.01
N PRO A 163 -11.68 -16.88 -2.40
CA PRO A 163 -12.93 -17.20 -3.11
C PRO A 163 -12.68 -17.50 -4.61
N SER A 164 -11.95 -18.58 -4.90
CA SER A 164 -11.52 -18.99 -6.25
C SER A 164 -12.68 -19.22 -7.22
N LYS A 165 -13.77 -19.87 -6.76
CA LYS A 165 -14.99 -20.07 -7.56
C LYS A 165 -15.58 -18.74 -8.02
N ARG A 166 -15.58 -17.75 -7.14
CA ARG A 166 -16.10 -16.42 -7.44
C ARG A 166 -15.19 -15.67 -8.42
N LEU A 167 -13.88 -15.73 -8.23
CA LEU A 167 -12.93 -15.19 -9.21
C LEU A 167 -13.18 -15.77 -10.61
N HIS A 168 -13.37 -17.08 -10.72
CA HIS A 168 -13.63 -17.72 -12.01
C HIS A 168 -14.92 -17.22 -12.67
N GLN A 169 -16.00 -17.04 -11.89
CA GLN A 169 -17.24 -16.43 -12.40
C GLN A 169 -17.02 -15.00 -12.89
N LEU A 170 -16.23 -14.20 -12.16
CA LEU A 170 -15.89 -12.84 -12.55
C LEU A 170 -15.09 -12.83 -13.86
N ILE A 171 -14.08 -13.71 -14.00
CA ILE A 171 -13.30 -13.86 -15.23
C ILE A 171 -14.24 -14.13 -16.43
N GLN A 172 -15.17 -15.07 -16.30
CA GLN A 172 -16.12 -15.38 -17.38
C GLN A 172 -16.98 -14.16 -17.78
N SER A 173 -17.44 -13.39 -16.80
CA SER A 173 -18.22 -12.17 -17.06
C SER A 173 -17.37 -11.06 -17.67
N PHE A 174 -16.14 -10.91 -17.18
CA PHE A 174 -15.19 -9.90 -17.58
C PHE A 174 -14.72 -10.11 -19.03
N THR A 175 -14.36 -11.35 -19.39
CA THR A 175 -14.01 -11.72 -20.77
C THR A 175 -15.16 -11.50 -21.75
N LYS A 176 -16.41 -11.75 -21.35
CA LYS A 176 -17.58 -11.47 -22.19
C LYS A 176 -17.79 -9.97 -22.42
N SER A 177 -17.58 -9.16 -21.39
CA SER A 177 -17.72 -7.70 -21.47
C SER A 177 -16.63 -7.05 -22.33
N GLN A 178 -15.41 -7.59 -22.30
CA GLN A 178 -14.24 -7.08 -23.03
C GLN A 178 -13.90 -7.88 -24.30
N ALA A 179 -14.86 -8.66 -24.81
CA ALA A 179 -14.68 -9.65 -25.87
C ALA A 179 -14.11 -9.12 -27.20
N VAL A 180 -13.98 -7.80 -27.38
CA VAL A 180 -13.45 -7.19 -28.61
C VAL A 180 -11.91 -7.14 -28.63
N HIS A 181 -11.23 -7.14 -27.47
CA HIS A 181 -9.77 -6.91 -27.40
C HIS A 181 -8.92 -8.10 -26.93
N LEU A 182 -9.54 -9.11 -26.29
CA LEU A 182 -8.84 -10.30 -25.75
C LEU A 182 -8.64 -11.43 -26.80
N VAL A 183 -8.97 -11.18 -28.06
CA VAL A 183 -9.22 -12.22 -29.09
C VAL A 183 -7.96 -12.96 -29.56
N SER A 184 -6.75 -12.47 -29.29
CA SER A 184 -5.54 -13.03 -29.91
C SER A 184 -4.67 -13.97 -29.06
N CYS A 185 -4.88 -14.09 -27.75
CA CYS A 185 -4.09 -14.99 -26.93
C CYS A 185 -4.99 -15.65 -25.86
N LYS A 186 -4.75 -16.92 -25.52
CA LYS A 186 -5.41 -17.60 -24.38
C LYS A 186 -4.97 -16.92 -23.06
N TRP A 187 -5.59 -15.77 -22.74
CA TRP A 187 -5.32 -15.03 -21.50
C TRP A 187 -5.95 -15.78 -20.34
N ASN A 188 -5.13 -16.49 -19.57
CA ASN A 188 -5.57 -17.03 -18.29
C ASN A 188 -5.40 -15.94 -17.24
N LEU A 189 -6.37 -15.03 -17.12
CA LEU A 189 -6.38 -13.97 -16.10
C LEU A 189 -6.17 -14.50 -14.66
N SER A 190 -6.50 -15.77 -14.42
CA SER A 190 -6.25 -16.44 -13.14
C SER A 190 -4.78 -16.78 -12.89
N TYR A 191 -3.95 -16.94 -13.93
CA TYR A 191 -2.54 -17.33 -13.80
C TYR A 191 -1.70 -16.21 -13.19
N ASN A 192 -2.10 -14.96 -13.40
CA ASN A 192 -1.38 -13.77 -12.91
C ASN A 192 -1.90 -13.27 -11.56
N VAL A 193 -2.80 -14.01 -10.91
CA VAL A 193 -3.26 -13.72 -9.55
C VAL A 193 -2.58 -14.69 -8.58
N PHE A 194 -1.58 -14.20 -7.87
CA PHE A 194 -0.84 -14.97 -6.87
C PHE A 194 -1.56 -14.89 -5.53
N ILE A 195 -1.82 -16.03 -4.91
CA ILE A 195 -2.58 -16.11 -3.67
C ILE A 195 -1.64 -16.54 -2.55
N GLU A 196 -1.64 -15.78 -1.47
CA GLU A 196 -0.98 -16.11 -0.21
C GLU A 196 -2.03 -16.13 0.90
N HIS A 197 -1.81 -16.95 1.91
CA HIS A 197 -2.66 -17.01 3.10
C HIS A 197 -1.79 -16.76 4.34
N ALA A 198 -2.17 -15.80 5.17
CA ALA A 198 -1.51 -15.52 6.44
C ALA A 198 -2.43 -15.98 7.57
N ALA A 199 -2.01 -16.96 8.37
CA ALA A 199 -2.83 -17.48 9.47
C ALA A 199 -2.74 -16.60 10.73
N ASP A 200 -1.60 -15.95 10.94
CA ASP A 200 -1.30 -15.10 12.10
C ASP A 200 -0.49 -13.85 11.69
N VAL A 201 -0.19 -13.00 12.67
CA VAL A 201 0.59 -11.77 12.45
C VAL A 201 2.04 -12.06 12.00
N ASP A 202 2.65 -13.14 12.47
CA ASP A 202 4.03 -13.51 12.13
C ASP A 202 4.13 -14.01 10.67
N ASP A 203 3.14 -14.77 10.21
CA ASP A 203 2.97 -15.18 8.83
C ASP A 203 2.81 -13.97 7.90
N LEU A 204 1.94 -13.02 8.26
CA LEU A 204 1.77 -11.80 7.48
C LEU A 204 3.07 -11.00 7.42
N GLN A 205 3.80 -10.91 8.54
CA GLN A 205 5.10 -10.27 8.57
C GLN A 205 6.07 -10.95 7.61
N ASN A 206 6.20 -12.28 7.66
CA ASN A 206 7.08 -13.05 6.79
C ASN A 206 6.71 -12.89 5.29
N ILE A 207 5.42 -12.83 4.98
CA ILE A 207 4.94 -12.55 3.62
C ILE A 207 5.40 -11.16 3.17
N ILE A 208 5.17 -10.11 3.96
CA ILE A 208 5.51 -8.73 3.60
C ILE A 208 7.03 -8.51 3.52
N THR A 209 7.81 -9.09 4.44
CA THR A 209 9.26 -8.81 4.53
C THR A 209 10.12 -9.70 3.62
N HIS A 210 9.68 -10.92 3.34
CA HIS A 210 10.50 -11.91 2.62
C HIS A 210 9.85 -12.37 1.32
N ARG A 211 8.63 -12.90 1.35
CA ARG A 211 8.02 -13.56 0.18
C ARG A 211 7.60 -12.56 -0.88
N LEU A 212 6.93 -11.49 -0.50
CA LEU A 212 6.43 -10.46 -1.40
C LEU A 212 7.56 -9.75 -2.16
N PRO A 213 8.65 -9.29 -1.51
CA PRO A 213 9.81 -8.76 -2.22
C PRO A 213 10.42 -9.76 -3.22
N LEU A 214 10.54 -11.05 -2.86
CA LEU A 214 11.06 -12.06 -3.79
C LEU A 214 10.16 -12.24 -5.02
N LEU A 215 8.84 -12.18 -4.84
CA LEU A 215 7.89 -12.25 -5.94
C LEU A 215 7.96 -11.00 -6.83
N LEU A 216 8.03 -9.81 -6.21
CA LEU A 216 8.18 -8.52 -6.90
C LEU A 216 9.46 -8.43 -7.76
N HIS A 217 10.56 -9.07 -7.34
CA HIS A 217 11.78 -9.13 -8.15
C HIS A 217 11.69 -10.07 -9.34
N ARG A 218 10.83 -11.10 -9.29
CA ARG A 218 10.75 -12.17 -10.29
C ARG A 218 9.59 -12.01 -11.27
N ARG A 219 8.56 -11.26 -10.90
CA ARG A 219 7.31 -11.13 -11.63
C ARG A 219 6.90 -9.66 -11.71
N ALA A 220 6.17 -9.30 -12.76
CA ALA A 220 5.60 -7.97 -12.92
C ALA A 220 4.30 -7.84 -12.09
N ILE A 221 4.42 -7.72 -10.77
CA ILE A 221 3.24 -7.46 -9.92
C ILE A 221 2.92 -5.97 -9.91
N LYS A 222 1.65 -5.65 -10.15
CA LYS A 222 1.13 -4.28 -10.25
C LYS A 222 -0.02 -3.99 -9.30
N LEU A 223 -0.35 -4.92 -8.42
CA LEU A 223 -1.33 -4.74 -7.36
C LEU A 223 -1.06 -5.71 -6.20
N VAL A 224 -1.17 -5.22 -4.97
CA VAL A 224 -1.18 -6.07 -3.78
C VAL A 224 -2.44 -5.79 -2.98
N ILE A 225 -3.18 -6.85 -2.66
CA ILE A 225 -4.40 -6.81 -1.84
C ILE A 225 -4.16 -7.56 -0.53
N ILE A 226 -4.62 -6.99 0.58
CA ILE A 226 -4.67 -7.63 1.89
C ILE A 226 -6.13 -7.66 2.37
N ASP A 227 -6.76 -8.84 2.34
CA ASP A 227 -8.16 -9.06 2.76
C ASP A 227 -8.21 -10.05 3.94
N SER A 228 -8.40 -9.63 5.19
CA SER A 228 -8.49 -8.25 5.71
C SER A 228 -7.38 -8.00 6.73
N ILE A 229 -6.75 -6.82 6.70
CA ILE A 229 -5.62 -6.53 7.60
C ILE A 229 -6.02 -6.57 9.08
N THR A 230 -7.31 -6.34 9.37
CA THR A 230 -7.84 -6.32 10.72
C THR A 230 -8.20 -7.67 11.32
N ALA A 231 -8.36 -8.73 10.50
CA ALA A 231 -8.75 -10.05 11.01
C ALA A 231 -7.75 -10.59 12.02
N LEU A 232 -6.45 -10.53 11.68
CA LEU A 232 -5.36 -11.06 12.51
C LEU A 232 -5.29 -10.42 13.91
N PHE A 233 -5.66 -9.15 14.01
CA PHE A 233 -5.55 -8.41 15.27
C PHE A 233 -6.78 -8.51 16.17
N ARG A 234 -7.90 -9.06 15.69
CA ARG A 234 -9.15 -9.21 16.48
C ARG A 234 -9.03 -10.31 17.54
N VAL A 235 -8.25 -11.35 17.26
CA VAL A 235 -8.14 -12.54 18.11
C VAL A 235 -6.94 -12.46 19.04
N GLU A 236 -5.84 -11.84 18.59
CA GLU A 236 -4.56 -11.88 19.31
C GLU A 236 -4.39 -10.80 20.39
N TYR A 237 -5.11 -9.66 20.33
CA TYR A 237 -4.84 -8.52 21.20
C TYR A 237 -6.03 -8.20 22.10
N SER A 238 -5.81 -8.27 23.42
CA SER A 238 -6.75 -7.75 24.43
C SER A 238 -6.76 -6.22 24.46
N LEU A 239 -7.79 -5.61 25.04
CA LEU A 239 -7.93 -4.14 25.18
C LEU A 239 -6.70 -3.45 25.84
N GLY A 240 -5.91 -4.17 26.64
CA GLY A 240 -4.68 -3.65 27.24
C GLY A 240 -3.45 -3.58 26.32
N GLU A 241 -3.52 -4.13 25.10
CA GLU A 241 -2.38 -4.26 24.18
C GLU A 241 -2.51 -3.44 22.88
N MET A 242 -3.47 -2.50 22.84
CA MET A 242 -3.73 -1.62 21.70
C MET A 242 -2.46 -0.91 21.19
N SER A 243 -1.58 -0.49 22.11
CA SER A 243 -0.29 0.16 21.77
C SER A 243 0.66 -0.76 21.01
N LYS A 244 0.68 -2.07 21.35
CA LYS A 244 1.50 -3.07 20.64
C LYS A 244 0.93 -3.31 19.24
N ARG A 245 -0.39 -3.49 19.14
CA ARG A 245 -1.11 -3.62 17.88
C ARG A 245 -0.86 -2.43 16.94
N ALA A 246 -1.00 -1.20 17.45
CA ALA A 246 -0.75 0.02 16.67
C ALA A 246 0.70 0.09 16.17
N LYS A 247 1.67 -0.35 16.97
CA LYS A 247 3.09 -0.41 16.57
C LYS A 247 3.32 -1.42 15.45
N VAL A 248 2.72 -2.60 15.52
CA VAL A 248 2.83 -3.63 14.48
C VAL A 248 2.17 -3.17 13.17
N LEU A 249 0.94 -2.66 13.24
CA LEU A 249 0.24 -2.11 12.07
C LEU A 249 1.02 -0.98 11.38
N ARG A 250 1.67 -0.12 12.18
CA ARG A 250 2.54 0.94 11.65
C ARG A 250 3.77 0.37 10.95
N CYS A 251 4.36 -0.69 11.48
CA CYS A 251 5.47 -1.39 10.84
C CYS A 251 5.06 -1.95 9.47
N PHE A 252 3.91 -2.64 9.40
CA PHE A 252 3.35 -3.13 8.14
C PHE A 252 3.04 -2.01 7.16
N GLY A 253 2.38 -0.93 7.61
CA GLY A 253 2.10 0.24 6.78
C GLY A 253 3.36 0.86 6.18
N ALA A 254 4.41 1.04 7.00
CA ALA A 254 5.69 1.59 6.53
C ALA A 254 6.38 0.67 5.51
N GLN A 255 6.37 -0.64 5.73
CA GLN A 255 6.96 -1.61 4.81
C GLN A 255 6.20 -1.69 3.49
N LEU A 256 4.88 -1.78 3.52
CA LEU A 256 4.02 -1.80 2.33
C LEU A 256 4.14 -0.52 1.52
N HIS A 257 4.18 0.64 2.19
CA HIS A 257 4.39 1.92 1.53
C HIS A 257 5.76 1.97 0.84
N LYS A 258 6.81 1.50 1.50
CA LYS A 258 8.16 1.40 0.92
C LYS A 258 8.15 0.52 -0.33
N LEU A 259 7.48 -0.63 -0.30
CA LEU A 259 7.38 -1.53 -1.45
C LEU A 259 6.56 -0.90 -2.58
N SER A 260 5.41 -0.31 -2.25
CA SER A 260 4.52 0.36 -3.20
C SER A 260 5.24 1.45 -4.00
N HIS A 261 6.06 2.28 -3.34
CA HIS A 261 6.82 3.33 -4.00
C HIS A 261 8.05 2.79 -4.76
N LEU A 262 8.73 1.76 -4.22
CA LEU A 262 9.91 1.19 -4.87
C LEU A 262 9.60 0.47 -6.19
N TYR A 263 8.43 -0.16 -6.28
CA TYR A 263 8.01 -0.94 -7.45
C TYR A 263 6.82 -0.31 -8.20
N SER A 264 6.37 0.88 -7.80
CA SER A 264 5.27 1.65 -8.38
C SER A 264 3.98 0.82 -8.59
N PHE A 265 3.39 0.34 -7.48
CA PHE A 265 2.12 -0.39 -7.49
C PHE A 265 1.18 0.04 -6.34
N PRO A 266 -0.16 -0.06 -6.50
CA PRO A 266 -1.13 0.19 -5.44
C PRO A 266 -1.15 -0.95 -4.42
N VAL A 267 -1.22 -0.59 -3.14
CA VAL A 267 -1.60 -1.53 -2.08
C VAL A 267 -3.04 -1.24 -1.68
N VAL A 268 -3.88 -2.28 -1.63
CA VAL A 268 -5.26 -2.18 -1.17
C VAL A 268 -5.43 -3.01 0.10
N CYS A 269 -5.81 -2.37 1.20
CA CYS A 269 -6.08 -3.02 2.47
C CYS A 269 -7.58 -3.02 2.75
N VAL A 270 -8.16 -4.18 3.06
CA VAL A 270 -9.55 -4.29 3.49
C VAL A 270 -9.62 -4.22 5.01
N ASN A 271 -10.58 -3.44 5.49
CA ASN A 271 -10.90 -3.31 6.91
C ASN A 271 -12.42 -3.50 7.12
N GLN A 272 -12.80 -4.12 8.23
CA GLN A 272 -14.21 -4.27 8.61
C GLN A 272 -14.58 -3.22 9.66
N SER A 273 -15.59 -2.40 9.37
CA SER A 273 -16.20 -1.52 10.37
C SER A 273 -17.21 -2.32 11.21
N PRO A 274 -17.29 -2.10 12.54
CA PRO A 274 -18.38 -2.66 13.31
C PRO A 274 -19.68 -1.95 12.92
N LEU A 275 -20.83 -2.65 12.99
CA LEU A 275 -22.12 -1.97 12.89
C LEU A 275 -22.21 -0.97 14.06
N GLN A 276 -22.39 0.32 13.77
CA GLN A 276 -22.85 1.25 14.79
C GLN A 276 -24.28 0.86 15.16
N PRO A 277 -24.60 0.61 16.44
CA PRO A 277 -25.98 0.42 16.86
C PRO A 277 -26.75 1.72 16.61
N LEU A 278 -27.91 1.61 15.98
CA LEU A 278 -28.78 2.74 15.56
C LEU A 278 -29.40 3.52 16.73
N PHE A 279 -29.09 3.19 17.99
CA PHE A 279 -29.63 3.87 19.18
C PHE A 279 -28.59 3.94 20.30
N GLY A 280 -28.34 5.16 20.80
CA GLY A 280 -27.67 5.40 22.08
C GLY A 280 -26.15 5.45 22.01
N GLY A 281 -25.58 6.58 22.43
CA GLY A 281 -24.16 6.88 22.31
C GLY A 281 -23.25 5.95 23.11
N GLU A 282 -22.37 5.27 22.38
CA GLU A 282 -20.98 5.01 22.73
C GLU A 282 -20.23 4.93 21.38
N GLU A 283 -19.30 5.85 21.13
CA GLU A 283 -18.42 5.77 19.96
C GLU A 283 -17.66 4.45 20.03
N SER A 284 -17.90 3.54 19.08
CA SER A 284 -17.25 2.23 19.05
C SER A 284 -15.73 2.38 18.94
N VAL A 285 -14.99 1.80 19.89
CA VAL A 285 -13.52 1.84 20.05
C VAL A 285 -12.75 1.51 18.77
N LEU A 286 -13.31 0.70 17.85
CA LEU A 286 -12.69 0.37 16.56
C LEU A 286 -12.54 1.59 15.62
N CYS A 287 -13.39 2.61 15.78
CA CYS A 287 -13.36 3.83 14.97
C CYS A 287 -12.16 4.71 15.34
N ASP A 288 -11.76 4.73 16.62
CA ASP A 288 -10.60 5.49 17.09
C ASP A 288 -9.26 4.81 16.80
N GLU A 289 -9.22 3.48 16.79
CA GLU A 289 -8.01 2.73 16.39
C GLU A 289 -7.65 2.93 14.92
N THR A 290 -8.66 3.07 14.05
CA THR A 290 -8.40 3.31 12.62
C THR A 290 -8.01 4.76 12.33
N LYS A 291 -8.48 5.71 13.15
CA LYS A 291 -7.93 7.08 13.15
C LYS A 291 -6.45 7.08 13.52
N GLN A 292 -6.00 6.20 14.42
CA GLN A 292 -4.59 6.10 14.83
C GLN A 292 -3.68 5.49 13.74
N TRP A 293 -4.19 4.55 12.94
CA TRP A 293 -3.54 4.05 11.73
C TRP A 293 -3.33 5.16 10.68
N LEU A 294 -4.34 6.03 10.50
CA LEU A 294 -4.32 7.19 9.59
C LEU A 294 -3.43 8.35 10.10
N GLN A 295 -3.35 8.56 11.42
CA GLN A 295 -2.61 9.67 12.02
C GLN A 295 -1.11 9.42 12.13
N SER A 296 -0.65 8.17 12.11
CA SER A 296 0.79 7.87 12.07
C SER A 296 1.35 7.97 10.65
N ARG A 297 1.48 9.21 10.15
CA ARG A 297 2.16 9.54 8.89
C ARG A 297 3.63 9.11 8.96
N PRO A 298 4.10 8.18 8.12
CA PRO A 298 5.52 8.08 7.84
C PRO A 298 5.82 9.14 6.76
N SER A 299 6.14 10.36 7.18
CA SER A 299 6.44 11.55 6.34
C SER A 299 5.21 12.29 5.72
N PRO A 300 5.33 13.60 5.41
CA PRO A 300 4.25 14.42 4.85
C PRO A 300 3.73 14.00 3.45
N LEU A 301 4.34 13.00 2.82
CA LEU A 301 4.09 12.61 1.42
C LEU A 301 3.32 11.29 1.26
N THR A 302 2.96 10.59 2.35
CA THR A 302 2.17 9.36 2.26
C THR A 302 0.72 9.67 1.90
N LEU A 303 0.33 9.42 0.65
CA LEU A 303 -1.08 9.44 0.25
C LEU A 303 -1.74 8.12 0.69
N MET A 304 -2.44 8.18 1.82
CA MET A 304 -3.33 7.12 2.25
C MET A 304 -4.77 7.55 1.98
N LYS A 305 -5.47 6.84 1.09
CA LYS A 305 -6.85 7.17 0.70
C LYS A 305 -7.80 6.15 1.31
N ARG A 306 -8.83 6.63 2.00
CA ARG A 306 -9.88 5.79 2.59
C ARG A 306 -11.12 5.81 1.73
N VAL A 307 -11.67 4.64 1.44
CA VAL A 307 -12.93 4.43 0.72
C VAL A 307 -13.88 3.68 1.65
N CYS A 308 -14.95 4.35 2.09
CA CYS A 308 -16.00 3.74 2.91
C CYS A 308 -17.09 3.16 2.00
N MET A 309 -17.32 1.85 2.11
CA MET A 309 -18.38 1.12 1.43
C MET A 309 -19.52 0.86 2.41
N ASP A 310 -20.47 1.80 2.46
CA ASP A 310 -21.75 1.61 3.11
C ASP A 310 -22.83 1.43 2.06
N ILE A 311 -23.21 0.17 1.81
CA ILE A 311 -24.46 -0.11 1.11
C ILE A 311 -25.56 0.18 2.12
N LYS A 312 -26.06 1.42 2.15
CA LYS A 312 -27.40 1.65 2.66
C LYS A 312 -28.30 0.77 1.79
N LYS A 313 -28.90 -0.27 2.37
CA LYS A 313 -30.17 -0.76 1.85
C LYS A 313 -31.08 0.46 1.87
N SER A 314 -31.21 1.16 0.74
CA SER A 314 -32.28 2.12 0.57
C SER A 314 -33.56 1.30 0.78
N GLY A 315 -34.16 1.48 1.94
CA GLY A 315 -35.53 1.06 2.17
C GLY A 315 -36.37 1.65 1.05
N ALA A 316 -37.21 0.82 0.48
CA ALA A 316 -38.16 1.22 -0.54
C ALA A 316 -39.23 2.14 0.08
N GLU A 317 -38.90 3.42 0.34
CA GLU A 317 -39.90 4.43 0.75
C GLU A 317 -39.72 5.82 0.10
N ASP A 318 -38.55 6.19 -0.44
CA ASP A 318 -38.35 7.50 -1.08
C ASP A 318 -38.69 7.53 -2.58
N MET A 319 -39.86 7.01 -2.96
CA MET A 319 -40.36 7.11 -4.35
C MET A 319 -41.89 7.26 -4.42
N LYS A 320 -42.44 8.19 -3.61
CA LYS A 320 -43.85 8.61 -3.69
C LYS A 320 -44.16 10.10 -3.53
N GLU A 321 -43.18 10.99 -3.43
CA GLU A 321 -43.42 12.43 -3.49
C GLU A 321 -42.58 13.07 -4.58
N LEU A 322 -43.06 12.98 -5.83
CA LEU A 322 -42.69 13.88 -6.93
C LEU A 322 -43.66 13.80 -8.14
N ASP A 323 -44.89 13.32 -7.92
CA ASP A 323 -46.01 13.44 -8.87
C ASP A 323 -47.19 14.10 -8.14
N SER A 324 -47.17 15.44 -8.01
CA SER A 324 -48.38 16.28 -7.81
C SER A 324 -48.06 17.76 -7.54
N GLN A 325 -47.19 18.40 -8.32
CA GLN A 325 -47.25 19.87 -8.51
C GLN A 325 -46.80 20.22 -9.93
N ASP A 326 -47.70 19.98 -10.90
CA ASP A 326 -47.80 20.72 -12.15
C ASP A 326 -49.17 20.40 -12.76
N SER A 327 -50.19 21.14 -12.30
CA SER A 327 -51.48 21.47 -12.97
C SER A 327 -52.33 22.31 -12.03
#